data_AF-Q0C381-F1
#
_entry.id   AF-Q0C381-F1
#
_cell.length_a   1.000
_cell.length_b   1.000
_cell.length_c   1.000
_cell.angle_alpha   90.00
_cell.angle_beta   90.00
_cell.angle_gamma   90.00
#
_symmetry.space_group_name_H-M   'P 1'
#
loop_
_entity.id
_entity.type
_entity.pdbx_description
1 polymer ?
#
loop_
_entity_poly.entity_id
_entity_poly.type
_entity_poly.pdbx_seq_one_letter_code
_entity_poly.pdbx_strand_id
1 'polypeptide(L)'
;MSTKLDPVALSGAKAKGKRPWFLKDPDVERVMNITLALMQEVSVLRERMDTIERLMERDGTVSKASIEAFEPTKQEAEERGAWTQEYIARVLRILQQDRETIERGEEASSEDVAEEFAQTR
;
A
#
# COMPACT_ATOMS: atom_id res chain seq x y z
N MET A 1 4.47 21.18 -21.13
CA MET A 1 4.36 19.72 -21.23
C MET A 1 3.75 19.24 -19.92
N SER A 2 2.48 18.83 -19.92
CA SER A 2 1.82 18.38 -18.69
C SER A 2 2.42 17.03 -18.30
N THR A 3 3.29 17.02 -17.29
CA THR A 3 3.80 15.78 -16.71
C THR A 3 2.60 14.98 -16.20
N LYS A 4 2.28 13.86 -16.84
CA LYS A 4 1.20 12.97 -16.37
C LYS A 4 1.52 12.59 -14.93
N LEU A 5 0.68 13.01 -13.99
CA LEU A 5 0.79 12.66 -12.58
C LEU A 5 0.56 11.14 -12.45
N ASP A 6 1.45 10.47 -11.71
CA ASP A 6 1.26 9.08 -11.32
C ASP A 6 0.63 9.03 -9.92
N PRO A 7 -0.69 8.81 -9.81
CA PRO A 7 -1.38 8.82 -8.51
C PRO A 7 -0.93 7.66 -7.60
N VAL A 8 -0.53 6.53 -8.18
CA VAL A 8 -0.11 5.35 -7.42
C VAL A 8 1.20 5.65 -6.72
N ALA A 9 2.19 6.16 -7.46
CA ALA A 9 3.48 6.57 -6.90
C ALA A 9 3.33 7.69 -5.85
N LEU A 10 2.51 8.70 -6.15
CA LEU A 10 2.32 9.87 -5.26
C LEU A 10 1.62 9.50 -3.94
N SER A 11 0.69 8.54 -3.95
CA SER A 11 -0.01 8.10 -2.75
C SER A 11 0.91 7.42 -1.71
N GLY A 12 1.99 6.80 -2.19
CA GLY A 12 2.96 6.07 -1.37
C GLY A 12 4.11 6.93 -0.84
N ALA A 13 4.22 8.18 -1.30
CA ALA A 13 5.41 8.99 -1.17
C ALA A 13 5.97 9.03 0.26
N LYS A 14 7.30 9.01 0.36
CA LYS A 14 8.03 9.12 1.61
C LYS A 14 7.83 10.51 2.21
N ALA A 15 7.55 10.56 3.52
CA ALA A 15 7.60 11.78 4.30
C ALA A 15 9.01 12.41 4.29
N LYS A 16 9.10 13.71 4.61
CA LYS A 16 10.39 14.40 4.71
C LYS A 16 11.15 13.94 5.97
N GLY A 17 12.46 13.81 5.86
CA GLY A 17 13.35 13.47 6.95
C GLY A 17 13.79 12.00 6.96
N LYS A 18 14.80 11.70 7.78
CA LYS A 18 15.27 10.33 7.98
C LYS A 18 14.16 9.48 8.60
N ARG A 19 13.91 8.32 8.01
CA ARG A 19 12.99 7.34 8.58
C ARG A 19 13.64 6.71 9.83
N PRO A 20 12.97 6.72 10.99
CA PRO A 20 13.44 5.97 12.15
C PRO A 20 13.18 4.47 11.96
N TRP A 21 14.15 3.65 12.40
CA TRP A 21 13.99 2.20 12.54
C TRP A 21 14.09 1.88 14.02
N PHE A 22 13.17 1.07 14.53
CA PHE A 22 13.02 0.78 15.95
C PHE A 22 13.47 -0.64 16.31
N LEU A 23 13.39 -1.57 15.35
CA LEU A 23 13.91 -2.92 15.55
C LEU A 23 15.41 -2.98 15.28
N LYS A 24 16.10 -3.92 15.93
CA LYS A 24 17.53 -4.15 15.75
C LYS A 24 17.90 -4.42 14.29
N ASP A 25 17.04 -5.17 13.60
CA ASP A 25 17.19 -5.49 12.19
C ASP A 25 16.08 -4.78 11.39
N PRO A 26 16.42 -3.78 10.57
CA PRO A 26 15.48 -3.07 9.71
C PRO A 26 14.69 -3.99 8.77
N ASP A 27 15.23 -5.14 8.37
CA ASP A 27 14.53 -6.07 7.47
C ASP A 27 13.34 -6.74 8.18
N VAL A 28 13.45 -7.02 9.47
CA VAL A 28 12.34 -7.53 10.28
C VAL A 28 11.21 -6.49 10.36
N GLU A 29 11.56 -5.22 10.54
CA GLU A 29 10.57 -4.15 10.59
C GLU A 29 9.88 -3.95 9.23
N ARG A 30 10.60 -4.14 8.11
CA ARG A 30 9.98 -4.13 6.76
C ARG A 30 8.94 -5.22 6.62
N VAL A 31 9.29 -6.46 6.96
CA VAL A 31 8.36 -7.59 6.90
C VAL A 31 7.15 -7.33 7.78
N MET A 32 7.35 -6.83 9.01
CA MET A 32 6.26 -6.45 9.91
C MET A 32 5.33 -5.40 9.27
N ASN A 33 5.88 -4.35 8.65
CA ASN A 33 5.09 -3.33 7.95
C ASN A 33 4.26 -3.94 6.81
N ILE A 34 4.86 -4.81 5.99
CA ILE A 34 4.17 -5.52 4.90
C ILE A 34 3.05 -6.40 5.45
N THR A 35 3.32 -7.14 6.53
CA THR A 35 2.32 -8.02 7.16
C THR A 35 1.15 -7.24 7.73
N LEU A 36 1.39 -6.10 8.38
CA LEU A 36 0.32 -5.23 8.90
C LEU A 36 -0.53 -4.63 7.77
N ALA A 37 0.10 -4.16 6.69
CA ALA A 37 -0.61 -3.66 5.51
C ALA A 37 -1.47 -4.78 4.87
N LEU A 38 -0.90 -5.98 4.73
CA LEU A 38 -1.62 -7.14 4.21
C LEU A 38 -2.81 -7.53 5.10
N MET A 39 -2.63 -7.54 6.42
CA MET A 39 -3.70 -7.82 7.37
C MET A 39 -4.87 -6.85 7.19
N GLN A 40 -4.60 -5.56 7.01
CA GLN A 40 -5.63 -4.55 6.77
C GLN A 40 -6.39 -4.83 5.46
N GLU A 41 -5.69 -5.09 4.36
CA GLU A 41 -6.33 -5.39 3.07
C GLU A 41 -7.18 -6.67 3.14
N VAL A 42 -6.71 -7.70 3.86
CA VAL A 42 -7.47 -8.95 4.08
C VAL A 42 -8.72 -8.72 4.91
N SER A 43 -8.68 -7.86 5.95
CA SER A 43 -9.86 -7.50 6.72
C SER A 43 -10.93 -6.83 5.86
N VAL A 44 -10.54 -5.87 5.01
CA VAL A 44 -11.45 -5.19 4.07
C VAL A 44 -12.05 -6.19 3.07
N LEU A 45 -11.24 -7.11 2.53
CA LEU A 45 -11.73 -8.16 1.64
C LEU A 45 -12.76 -9.06 2.34
N ARG A 46 -12.52 -9.44 3.60
CA ARG A 46 -13.45 -10.27 4.39
C ARG A 46 -14.78 -9.56 4.62
N GLU A 47 -14.77 -8.29 5.01
CA GLU A 47 -15.99 -7.50 5.19
C GLU A 47 -16.79 -7.37 3.88
N ARG A 48 -16.09 -7.13 2.77
CA ARG A 48 -16.73 -7.07 1.44
C ARG A 48 -17.31 -8.42 1.04
N MET A 49 -16.61 -9.52 1.31
CA MET A 49 -17.11 -10.87 1.03
C MET A 49 -18.37 -11.20 1.84
N ASP A 50 -18.36 -10.93 3.16
CA ASP A 50 -19.55 -11.10 4.03
C ASP A 50 -20.74 -10.28 3.51
N THR A 51 -20.47 -9.04 3.06
CA THR A 51 -21.52 -8.20 2.45
C THR A 51 -22.09 -8.82 1.17
N ILE A 52 -21.23 -9.33 0.28
CA ILE A 52 -21.65 -10.00 -0.96
C ILE A 52 -22.50 -11.24 -0.64
N GLU A 53 -22.06 -12.08 0.31
CA GLU A 53 -22.80 -13.27 0.73
C GLU A 53 -24.19 -12.92 1.26
N ARG A 54 -24.31 -11.90 2.13
CA ARG A 54 -25.60 -11.42 2.66
C ARG A 54 -26.53 -10.86 1.58
N LEU A 55 -25.97 -10.17 0.56
CA LEU A 55 -26.77 -9.68 -0.57
C LEU A 55 -27.24 -10.84 -1.45
N MET A 56 -26.37 -11.82 -1.70
CA MET A 56 -26.71 -13.03 -2.44
C MET A 56 -27.79 -13.87 -1.74
N GLU A 57 -27.77 -13.98 -0.42
CA GLU A 57 -28.84 -14.64 0.35
C GLU A 57 -30.20 -13.93 0.20
N ARG A 58 -30.20 -12.61 0.03
CA ARG A 58 -31.42 -11.81 -0.16
C ARG A 58 -31.97 -11.89 -1.59
N ASP A 59 -31.08 -11.86 -2.59
CA ASP A 59 -31.46 -11.72 -4.01
C ASP A 59 -31.30 -13.01 -4.85
N GLY A 60 -30.69 -14.06 -4.29
CA GLY A 60 -30.77 -15.47 -4.74
C GLY A 60 -30.07 -15.85 -6.05
N THR A 61 -29.19 -15.02 -6.61
CA THR A 61 -28.89 -15.07 -8.07
C THR A 61 -27.54 -15.66 -8.48
N VAL A 62 -26.55 -15.79 -7.57
CA VAL A 62 -25.19 -16.21 -7.95
C VAL A 62 -24.91 -17.64 -7.47
N SER A 63 -24.48 -18.51 -8.39
CA SER A 63 -24.10 -19.89 -8.11
C SER A 63 -22.57 -20.07 -8.04
N LYS A 64 -22.09 -21.12 -7.40
CA LYS A 64 -20.66 -21.46 -7.42
C LYS A 64 -20.15 -21.69 -8.86
N ALA A 65 -20.94 -22.36 -9.70
CA ALA A 65 -20.58 -22.61 -11.10
C ALA A 65 -20.42 -21.31 -11.90
N SER A 66 -21.25 -20.29 -11.65
CA SER A 66 -21.10 -18.99 -12.32
C SER A 66 -19.86 -18.22 -11.88
N ILE A 67 -19.36 -18.44 -10.65
CA ILE A 67 -18.09 -17.84 -10.19
C ILE A 67 -16.91 -18.50 -10.89
N GLU A 68 -16.88 -19.83 -10.94
CA GLU A 68 -15.78 -20.58 -11.56
C GLU A 68 -15.72 -20.41 -13.09
N ALA A 69 -16.89 -20.22 -13.73
CA ALA A 69 -17.00 -19.97 -15.17
C ALA A 69 -16.86 -18.48 -15.55
N PHE A 70 -16.60 -17.59 -14.59
CA PHE A 70 -16.50 -16.16 -14.86
C PHE A 70 -15.24 -15.86 -15.69
N GLU A 71 -15.45 -15.44 -16.93
CA GLU A 71 -14.39 -14.89 -17.78
C GLU A 71 -14.54 -13.36 -17.84
N PRO A 72 -13.54 -12.60 -17.37
CA PRO A 72 -13.60 -11.16 -17.45
C PRO A 72 -13.55 -10.71 -18.91
N THR A 73 -14.37 -9.73 -19.26
CA THR A 73 -14.19 -8.94 -20.47
C THR A 73 -12.85 -8.21 -20.43
N LYS A 74 -12.38 -7.72 -21.58
CA LYS A 74 -11.14 -6.92 -21.65
C LYS A 74 -11.15 -5.74 -20.68
N GLN A 75 -12.28 -5.04 -20.59
CA GLN A 75 -12.44 -3.90 -19.70
C GLN A 75 -12.35 -4.32 -18.22
N GLU A 76 -13.07 -5.37 -17.80
CA GLU A 76 -13.00 -5.86 -16.42
C GLU A 76 -11.60 -6.37 -16.06
N ALA A 77 -10.89 -6.95 -17.02
CA ALA A 77 -9.49 -7.37 -16.83
C ALA A 77 -8.55 -6.17 -16.65
N GLU A 78 -8.72 -5.10 -17.43
CA GLU A 78 -7.97 -3.85 -17.28
C GLU A 78 -8.24 -3.19 -15.92
N GLU A 79 -9.51 -3.13 -15.49
CA GLU A 79 -9.92 -2.61 -14.19
C GLU A 79 -9.30 -3.44 -13.05
N ARG A 80 -9.33 -4.77 -13.15
CA ARG A 80 -8.63 -5.67 -12.20
C ARG A 80 -7.13 -5.44 -12.20
N GLY A 81 -6.53 -5.20 -13.37
CA GLY A 81 -5.12 -4.90 -13.51
C GLY A 81 -4.74 -3.62 -12.76
N ALA A 82 -5.49 -2.54 -12.99
CA ALA A 82 -5.29 -1.27 -12.29
C ALA A 82 -5.43 -1.44 -10.77
N TRP A 83 -6.49 -2.10 -10.30
CA TRP A 83 -6.69 -2.39 -8.88
C TRP A 83 -5.55 -3.21 -8.27
N THR A 84 -5.02 -4.19 -9.02
CA THR A 84 -3.88 -5.01 -8.58
C THR A 84 -2.61 -4.17 -8.41
N GLN A 85 -2.34 -3.23 -9.32
CA GLN A 85 -1.20 -2.33 -9.19
C GLN A 85 -1.32 -1.46 -7.94
N GLU A 86 -2.51 -0.91 -7.68
CA GLU A 86 -2.76 -0.13 -6.48
C GLU A 86 -2.62 -0.96 -5.19
N TYR A 87 -3.12 -2.19 -5.19
CA TYR A 87 -2.99 -3.13 -4.06
C TYR A 87 -1.52 -3.42 -3.76
N ILE A 88 -0.72 -3.76 -4.78
CA ILE A 88 0.72 -4.00 -4.63
C ILE A 88 1.41 -2.75 -4.09
N ALA A 89 1.07 -1.57 -4.61
CA ALA A 89 1.65 -0.31 -4.15
C ALA A 89 1.34 -0.04 -2.66
N ARG A 90 0.11 -0.31 -2.19
CA ARG A 90 -0.26 -0.18 -0.78
C ARG A 90 0.48 -1.16 0.12
N VAL A 91 0.52 -2.44 -0.25
CA VAL A 91 1.18 -3.50 0.55
C VAL A 91 2.70 -3.32 0.60
N LEU A 92 3.32 -2.94 -0.52
CA LEU A 92 4.78 -2.77 -0.62
C LEU A 92 5.25 -1.33 -0.45
N ARG A 93 4.39 -0.45 0.10
CA ARG A 93 4.70 0.97 0.31
C ARG A 93 6.03 1.20 1.01
N ILE A 94 6.36 0.37 1.99
CA ILE A 94 7.64 0.42 2.73
C ILE A 94 8.85 0.38 1.77
N LEU A 95 8.84 -0.53 0.79
CA LEU A 95 9.94 -0.70 -0.15
C LEU A 95 10.03 0.47 -1.14
N GLN A 96 8.88 1.05 -1.51
CA GLN A 96 8.86 2.26 -2.33
C GLN A 96 9.52 3.43 -1.61
N GLN A 97 9.22 3.62 -0.32
CA GLN A 97 9.82 4.67 0.51
C GLN A 97 11.32 4.46 0.75
N ASP A 98 11.76 3.21 0.85
CA ASP A 98 13.18 2.88 0.94
C ASP A 98 13.91 3.20 -0.36
N ARG A 99 13.32 2.88 -1.51
CA ARG A 99 13.85 3.30 -2.82
C ARG A 99 13.97 4.82 -2.91
N GLU A 100 12.92 5.55 -2.52
CA GLU A 100 12.95 7.02 -2.49
C GLU A 100 14.04 7.56 -1.55
N THR A 101 14.34 6.88 -0.45
CA THR A 101 15.41 7.28 0.48
C THR A 101 16.79 7.14 -0.18
N ILE A 102 17.02 6.04 -0.90
CA ILE A 102 18.26 5.82 -1.65
C ILE A 102 18.41 6.88 -2.75
N GLU A 103 17.32 7.22 -3.45
CA GLU A 103 17.32 8.22 -4.52
C GLU A 103 17.55 9.66 -4.01
N ARG A 104 16.97 10.02 -2.85
CA ARG A 104 17.11 11.36 -2.25
C ARG A 104 18.43 11.56 -1.49
N GLY A 105 19.10 10.48 -1.08
CA GLY A 105 20.33 10.53 -0.30
C GLY A 105 20.11 10.68 1.21
N GLU A 106 21.17 10.95 1.96
CA GLU A 106 21.10 11.12 3.41
C GLU A 106 20.29 12.38 3.77
N GLU A 107 19.25 12.17 4.58
CA GLU A 107 18.43 13.24 5.15
C GLU A 107 18.70 13.31 6.66
N ALA A 108 18.67 14.51 7.23
CA ALA A 108 18.80 14.70 8.68
C ALA A 108 17.63 14.03 9.41
N SER A 109 17.91 13.42 10.56
CA SER A 109 16.88 12.96 11.47
C SER A 109 16.30 14.13 12.26
N SER A 110 15.11 13.95 12.84
CA SER A 110 14.52 14.95 13.72
C SER A 110 15.40 15.24 14.95
N GLU A 111 16.21 14.28 15.38
CA GLU A 111 17.15 14.44 16.49
C GLU A 111 18.33 15.33 16.08
N ASP A 112 18.96 15.05 14.93
CA ASP A 112 20.07 15.88 14.40
C ASP A 112 19.63 17.35 14.26
N VAL A 113 18.43 17.56 13.73
CA VAL A 113 17.85 18.90 13.57
C VAL A 113 17.59 19.55 14.93
N ALA A 114 17.09 18.80 15.92
CA ALA A 114 16.85 19.32 17.26
C ALA A 114 18.16 19.71 17.97
N GLU A 115 19.23 18.93 17.80
CA GLU A 115 20.57 19.25 18.34
C GLU A 115 21.16 20.50 17.68
N GLU A 116 21.04 20.66 16.36
CA GLU A 116 21.50 21.85 15.64
C GLU A 116 20.80 23.12 16.17
N PHE A 117 19.49 23.06 16.38
CA PHE A 117 18.73 24.18 16.97
C PHE A 117 19.14 24.46 18.42
N ALA A 118 19.54 23.46 19.19
CA ALA A 118 20.01 23.63 20.56
C ALA A 118 21.39 24.28 20.63
N GLN A 119 22.27 24.05 19.65
CA GLN A 119 23.62 24.62 19.58
C GLN A 119 23.67 26.03 19.00
N THR A 120 22.66 26.42 18.21
CA THR A 120 22.59 27.74 17.54
C THR A 120 22.04 28.84 18.45
N ARG A 121 21.79 28.54 19.73
CA ARG A 121 21.18 29.43 20.73
C ARG A 121 22.15 29.78 21.85
#